data_AF-A0A920R8J4-F1
#
_entry.id   AF-A0A920R8J4-F1
#
_cell.length_a   1.000
_cell.length_b   1.000
_cell.length_c   1.000
_cell.angle_alpha   90.00
_cell.angle_beta   90.00
_cell.angle_gamma   90.00
#
_symmetry.space_group_name_H-M   'P 1'
#
loop_
_entity.id
_entity.type
_entity.pdbx_description
1 polymer ?
#
loop_
_entity_poly.entity_id
_entity_poly.type
_entity_poly.pdbx_seq_one_letter_code
_entity_poly.pdbx_strand_id
1 'polypeptide(L)'
;MGAVVVDQNMNDIRTFRNQALEQLFNTILAVMLIVALGLFFFASRISNRILGLRNQAEGIIDDVGRVQNTIMPSRKSDEIGDLSRSFSNIVERLTQYTNYLENMSSRLSHELRTPVTVVRSSLENLSMHENNEESAVYLERAEEGIKRLNLILTNMSEATRLEQMLQTSEKEKIELNEVVHGCVGG
;
A
#
# COMPACT_ATOMS: atom_id res chain seq x y z
N MET A 1 43.17 -5.54 80.21
CA MET A 1 42.61 -4.43 79.38
C MET A 1 42.79 -4.62 77.86
N GLY A 2 43.65 -5.53 77.37
CA GLY A 2 43.80 -5.77 75.93
C GLY A 2 42.63 -6.51 75.24
N ALA A 3 41.94 -7.42 75.94
CA ALA A 3 40.85 -8.21 75.36
C ALA A 3 39.61 -7.38 74.99
N VAL A 4 39.28 -6.35 75.77
CA VAL A 4 38.13 -5.46 75.50
C VAL A 4 38.41 -4.49 74.35
N VAL A 5 39.66 -4.03 74.21
CA VAL A 5 40.08 -3.15 73.11
C VAL A 5 40.09 -3.90 71.77
N VAL A 6 40.46 -5.19 71.77
CA VAL A 6 40.41 -6.03 70.56
C VAL A 6 38.96 -6.30 70.13
N ASP A 7 38.04 -6.49 71.07
CA ASP A 7 36.63 -6.76 70.76
C ASP A 7 35.89 -5.50 70.26
N GLN A 8 36.21 -4.32 70.82
CA GLN A 8 35.72 -3.04 70.28
C GLN A 8 36.23 -2.79 68.86
N ASN A 9 37.52 -2.96 68.62
CA ASN A 9 38.11 -2.77 67.28
C ASN A 9 37.58 -3.80 66.27
N MET A 10 37.33 -5.05 66.68
CA MET A 10 36.75 -6.10 65.84
C MET A 10 35.29 -5.82 65.44
N ASN A 11 34.49 -5.27 66.36
CA ASN A 11 33.10 -4.88 66.07
C ASN A 11 33.04 -3.63 65.20
N ASP A 12 33.90 -2.64 65.45
CA ASP A 12 34.02 -1.44 64.62
C ASP A 12 34.41 -1.79 63.18
N ILE A 13 35.41 -2.65 62.98
CA ILE A 13 35.83 -3.11 61.64
C ILE A 13 34.68 -3.84 60.91
N ARG A 14 33.86 -4.62 61.62
CA ARG A 14 32.70 -5.31 61.03
C ARG A 14 31.58 -4.35 60.64
N THR A 15 31.31 -3.33 61.45
CA THR A 15 30.30 -2.31 61.13
C THR A 15 30.74 -1.41 59.98
N PHE A 16 32.01 -1.00 59.93
CA PHE A 16 32.55 -0.23 58.80
C PHE A 16 32.52 -1.03 57.50
N ARG A 17 32.83 -2.33 57.53
CA ARG A 17 32.73 -3.21 56.36
C ARG A 17 31.27 -3.37 55.89
N ASN A 18 30.33 -3.58 56.80
CA ASN A 18 28.92 -3.78 56.45
C ASN A 18 28.31 -2.49 55.87
N GLN A 19 28.63 -1.32 56.41
CA GLN A 19 28.19 -0.03 55.85
C GLN A 19 28.76 0.20 54.45
N ALA A 20 30.04 -0.11 54.23
CA ALA A 20 30.64 -0.04 52.90
C ALA A 20 29.97 -1.00 51.91
N LEU A 21 29.64 -2.24 52.34
CA LEU A 21 28.94 -3.22 51.51
C LEU A 21 27.50 -2.78 51.19
N GLU A 22 26.78 -2.21 52.16
CA GLU A 22 25.41 -1.70 51.97
C GLU A 22 25.39 -0.51 51.00
N GLN A 23 26.35 0.41 51.13
CA GLN A 23 26.48 1.55 50.23
C GLN A 23 26.86 1.12 48.81
N LEU A 24 27.76 0.15 48.66
CA LEU A 24 28.08 -0.45 47.35
C LEU A 24 26.86 -1.16 46.75
N PHE A 25 26.13 -1.94 47.54
CA PHE A 25 24.93 -2.64 47.08
C PHE A 25 23.86 -1.66 46.58
N ASN A 26 23.54 -0.62 47.36
CA ASN A 26 22.56 0.39 46.95
C ASN A 26 23.02 1.16 45.70
N THR A 27 24.32 1.44 45.58
CA THR A 27 24.88 2.12 44.41
C THR A 27 24.75 1.25 43.15
N ILE A 28 25.09 -0.05 43.24
CA ILE A 28 24.92 -1.00 42.13
C ILE A 28 23.45 -1.14 41.75
N LEU A 29 22.57 -1.26 42.74
CA LEU A 29 21.13 -1.33 42.52
C LEU A 29 20.61 -0.08 41.80
N ALA A 30 21.02 1.11 42.25
CA ALA A 30 20.63 2.38 41.64
C ALA A 30 21.12 2.48 40.19
N VAL A 31 22.39 2.14 39.91
CA VAL A 31 22.93 2.11 38.55
C VAL A 31 22.19 1.11 37.67
N MET A 32 21.92 -0.10 38.18
CA MET A 32 21.17 -1.12 37.45
C MET A 32 19.77 -0.64 37.10
N LEU A 33 19.08 0.02 38.04
CA LEU A 33 17.73 0.55 37.84
C LEU A 33 17.74 1.67 36.78
N ILE A 34 18.71 2.58 36.83
CA ILE A 34 18.89 3.64 35.82
C ILE A 34 19.13 3.04 34.44
N VAL A 35 20.02 2.05 34.31
CA VAL A 35 20.30 1.37 33.04
C VAL A 35 19.06 0.64 32.53
N ALA A 36 18.35 -0.09 33.39
CA ALA A 36 17.14 -0.80 33.03
C ALA A 36 16.04 0.14 32.52
N LEU A 37 15.81 1.27 33.19
CA LEU A 37 14.86 2.28 32.75
C LEU A 37 15.29 2.95 31.43
N GLY A 38 16.58 3.25 31.28
CA GLY A 38 17.13 3.80 30.04
C GLY A 38 16.91 2.86 28.85
N LEU A 39 17.21 1.57 29.01
CA LEU A 39 16.97 0.55 28.00
C LEU A 39 15.48 0.37 27.71
N PHE A 40 14.64 0.35 28.74
CA PHE A 40 13.18 0.24 28.59
C PHE A 40 12.60 1.41 27.78
N PHE A 41 12.99 2.64 28.10
CA PHE A 41 12.54 3.83 27.36
C PHE A 41 13.04 3.82 25.91
N PHE A 42 14.29 3.43 25.69
CA PHE A 42 14.87 3.31 24.34
C PHE A 42 14.15 2.26 23.50
N ALA A 43 13.93 1.06 24.06
CA ALA A 43 13.21 -0.02 23.40
C ALA A 43 11.75 0.38 23.08
N SER A 44 11.06 1.00 24.04
CA SER A 44 9.70 1.49 23.83
C SER A 44 9.62 2.54 22.71
N ARG A 45 10.59 3.47 22.67
CA ARG A 45 10.67 4.48 21.60
C ARG A 45 10.84 3.87 20.22
N ILE A 46 11.70 2.85 20.07
CA ILE A 46 11.89 2.14 18.80
C ILE A 46 10.61 1.39 18.41
N SER A 47 10.05 0.63 19.36
CA SER A 47 8.84 -0.16 19.13
C SER A 47 7.68 0.71 18.62
N ASN A 48 7.44 1.86 19.25
CA ASN A 48 6.39 2.80 18.84
C ASN A 48 6.58 3.32 17.41
N ARG A 49 7.83 3.55 16.99
CA ARG A 49 8.12 3.99 15.61
C ARG A 49 7.88 2.89 14.58
N ILE A 50 8.24 1.65 14.92
CA ILE A 50 7.99 0.49 14.05
C ILE A 50 6.48 0.25 13.93
N LEU A 51 5.74 0.29 15.04
CA LEU A 51 4.28 0.20 15.06
C LEU A 51 3.63 1.31 14.22
N GLY A 52 4.12 2.55 14.31
CA GLY A 52 3.63 3.66 13.49
C GLY A 52 3.86 3.45 11.98
N LEU A 53 4.99 2.85 11.58
CA LEU A 53 5.25 2.51 10.19
C LEU A 53 4.37 1.33 9.73
N ARG A 54 4.21 0.29 10.58
CA ARG A 54 3.32 -0.84 10.32
C ARG A 54 1.88 -0.39 10.10
N ASN A 55 1.34 0.43 11.01
CA ASN A 55 -0.04 0.89 10.92
C ASN A 55 -0.27 1.74 9.67
N GLN A 56 0.72 2.55 9.26
CA GLN A 56 0.67 3.23 7.97
C GLN A 56 0.66 2.22 6.82
N ALA A 57 1.53 1.20 6.85
CA ALA A 57 1.58 0.16 5.83
C ALA A 57 0.25 -0.60 5.68
N GLU A 58 -0.38 -0.98 6.80
CA GLU A 58 -1.68 -1.66 6.82
C GLU A 58 -2.81 -0.75 6.34
N GLY A 59 -2.77 0.54 6.66
CA GLY A 59 -3.80 1.51 6.26
C GLY A 59 -3.69 2.06 4.84
N ILE A 60 -2.73 1.59 4.04
CA ILE A 60 -2.56 2.01 2.64
C ILE A 60 -3.49 1.25 1.70
N ILE A 61 -3.71 -0.03 2.00
CA ILE A 61 -4.45 -0.95 1.14
C ILE A 61 -5.88 -1.01 1.67
N ASP A 62 -6.82 -0.49 0.87
CA ASP A 62 -8.26 -0.62 1.15
C ASP A 62 -8.71 -2.09 1.04
N ASP A 63 -9.89 -2.43 1.55
CA ASP A 63 -10.46 -3.79 1.55
C ASP A 63 -10.58 -4.39 0.12
N VAL A 64 -10.55 -3.54 -0.90
CA VAL A 64 -10.54 -3.88 -2.33
C VAL A 64 -9.14 -3.92 -2.96
N GLY A 65 -8.08 -3.88 -2.16
CA GLY A 65 -6.69 -4.00 -2.62
C GLY A 65 -6.10 -2.72 -3.23
N ARG A 66 -6.76 -1.57 -3.08
CA ARG A 66 -6.38 -0.29 -3.70
C ARG A 66 -5.51 0.55 -2.78
N VAL A 67 -4.50 1.21 -3.33
CA VAL A 67 -3.65 2.16 -2.60
C VAL A 67 -4.33 3.53 -2.56
N GLN A 68 -4.94 3.89 -1.42
CA GLN A 68 -5.58 5.20 -1.26
C GLN A 68 -4.72 6.23 -0.50
N ASN A 69 -3.82 5.76 0.37
CA ASN A 69 -3.05 6.61 1.24
C ASN A 69 -1.57 6.65 0.88
N THR A 70 -0.95 7.81 1.06
CA THR A 70 0.51 7.99 0.94
C THR A 70 1.17 7.78 2.30
N ILE A 71 2.30 7.08 2.32
CA ILE A 71 3.15 6.99 3.51
C ILE A 71 3.80 8.34 3.72
N MET A 72 3.75 8.89 4.94
CA MET A 72 4.58 10.05 5.23
C MET A 72 6.02 9.59 5.45
N PRO A 73 6.97 9.92 4.55
CA PRO A 73 8.36 9.55 4.74
C PRO A 73 8.90 10.21 6.01
N SER A 74 9.54 9.40 6.86
CA SER A 74 10.20 9.90 8.07
C SER A 74 11.30 10.91 7.73
N ARG A 75 11.34 12.01 8.50
CA ARG A 75 12.39 13.04 8.43
C ARG A 75 13.67 12.68 9.20
N LYS A 76 13.69 11.54 9.89
CA LYS A 76 14.85 11.09 10.68
C LYS A 76 15.88 10.42 9.78
N SER A 77 17.15 10.69 10.00
CA SER A 77 18.29 10.11 9.25
C SER A 77 18.85 8.87 9.94
N ASP A 78 17.98 8.06 10.54
CA ASP A 78 18.32 6.76 11.10
C ASP A 78 17.76 5.63 10.21
N GLU A 79 18.12 4.39 10.53
CA GLU A 79 17.78 3.20 9.75
C GLU A 79 16.26 3.01 9.62
N ILE A 80 15.51 3.33 10.68
CA ILE A 80 14.04 3.31 10.66
C ILE A 80 13.49 4.40 9.73
N GLY A 81 14.17 5.55 9.67
CA GLY A 81 13.87 6.61 8.72
C GLY A 81 14.16 6.23 7.27
N ASP A 82 15.29 5.57 7.01
CA ASP A 82 15.63 5.04 5.68
C ASP A 82 14.64 3.98 5.20
N LEU A 83 14.21 3.09 6.12
CA LEU A 83 13.18 2.10 5.83
C LEU A 83 11.85 2.77 5.47
N SER A 84 11.42 3.77 6.26
CA SER A 84 10.19 4.52 6.00
C SER A 84 10.22 5.21 4.63
N ARG A 85 11.34 5.85 4.25
CA ARG A 85 11.51 6.46 2.92
C ARG A 85 11.48 5.42 1.79
N SER A 86 12.21 4.33 1.95
CA SER A 86 12.28 3.26 0.94
C SER A 86 10.91 2.62 0.72
N PHE A 87 10.17 2.37 1.80
CA PHE A 87 8.82 1.81 1.74
C PHE A 87 7.83 2.79 1.10
N SER A 88 7.91 4.08 1.42
CA SER A 88 7.14 5.14 0.74
C SER A 88 7.36 5.13 -0.78
N ASN A 89 8.62 5.04 -1.22
CA ASN A 89 8.95 4.99 -2.65
C ASN A 89 8.38 3.74 -3.33
N ILE A 90 8.36 2.59 -2.65
CA ILE A 90 7.79 1.35 -3.20
C ILE A 90 6.27 1.51 -3.36
N VAL A 91 5.58 2.05 -2.37
CA VAL A 91 4.13 2.29 -2.42
C VAL A 91 3.77 3.29 -3.51
N GLU A 92 4.55 4.36 -3.68
CA GLU A 92 4.35 5.32 -4.76
C GLU A 92 4.49 4.65 -6.14
N ARG A 93 5.53 3.84 -6.34
CA ARG A 93 5.72 3.08 -7.59
C ARG A 93 4.58 2.10 -7.85
N LEU A 94 4.09 1.41 -6.82
CA LEU A 94 2.96 0.51 -6.93
C LEU A 94 1.68 1.27 -7.34
N THR A 95 1.47 2.45 -6.75
CA THR A 95 0.34 3.33 -7.10
C THR A 95 0.42 3.80 -8.54
N GLN A 96 1.61 4.21 -9.00
CA GLN A 96 1.81 4.59 -10.40
C GLN A 96 1.58 3.42 -11.36
N TYR A 97 2.03 2.21 -10.99
CA TYR A 97 1.86 1.02 -11.80
C TYR A 97 0.39 0.56 -11.89
N THR A 98 -0.33 0.58 -10.78
CA THR A 98 -1.77 0.28 -10.76
C THR A 98 -2.56 1.28 -11.60
N ASN A 99 -2.31 2.58 -11.42
CA ASN A 99 -2.89 3.63 -12.27
C ASN A 99 -2.56 3.43 -13.76
N TYR A 100 -1.34 3.00 -14.09
CA TYR A 100 -0.97 2.68 -15.47
C TYR A 100 -1.81 1.53 -16.02
N LEU A 101 -1.97 0.44 -15.26
CA LEU A 101 -2.78 -0.71 -15.69
C LEU A 101 -4.26 -0.35 -15.87
N GLU A 102 -4.84 0.42 -14.93
CA GLU A 102 -6.22 0.90 -15.05
C GLU A 102 -6.43 1.71 -16.33
N ASN A 103 -5.47 2.57 -16.70
CA ASN A 103 -5.57 3.39 -17.91
C ASN A 103 -5.14 2.65 -19.19
N MET A 104 -4.43 1.52 -19.08
CA MET A 104 -3.90 0.79 -20.23
C MET A 104 -5.02 0.28 -21.13
N SER A 105 -6.10 -0.24 -20.52
CA SER A 105 -7.23 -0.79 -21.26
C SER A 105 -7.90 0.24 -22.16
N SER A 106 -8.21 1.42 -21.62
CA SER A 106 -8.80 2.52 -22.38
C SER A 106 -7.88 2.98 -23.52
N ARG A 107 -6.58 3.19 -23.23
CA ARG A 107 -5.59 3.60 -24.25
C ARG A 107 -5.46 2.58 -25.37
N LEU A 108 -5.34 1.30 -25.03
CA LEU A 108 -5.24 0.22 -26.01
C LEU A 108 -6.48 0.17 -26.89
N SER A 109 -7.68 0.29 -26.31
CA SER A 109 -8.93 0.35 -27.06
C SER A 109 -8.99 1.52 -28.04
N HIS A 110 -8.45 2.69 -27.66
CA HIS A 110 -8.38 3.84 -28.55
C HIS A 110 -7.37 3.67 -29.68
N GLU A 111 -6.14 3.26 -29.37
CA GLU A 111 -5.07 3.06 -30.36
C GLU A 111 -5.39 1.95 -31.36
N LEU A 112 -6.10 0.89 -30.93
CA LEU A 112 -6.49 -0.21 -31.81
C LEU A 112 -7.74 0.10 -32.65
N ARG A 113 -8.58 1.08 -32.28
CA ARG A 113 -9.78 1.43 -33.05
C ARG A 113 -9.45 1.91 -34.46
N THR A 114 -8.38 2.70 -34.60
CA THR A 114 -7.91 3.24 -35.88
C THR A 114 -7.49 2.14 -36.86
N PRO A 115 -6.52 1.24 -36.54
CA PRO A 115 -6.13 0.18 -37.45
C PRO A 115 -7.27 -0.81 -37.74
N VAL A 116 -8.13 -1.12 -36.75
CA VAL A 116 -9.31 -1.97 -36.98
C VAL A 116 -10.29 -1.33 -37.98
N THR A 117 -10.47 0.00 -37.92
CA THR A 117 -11.31 0.74 -38.87
C THR A 117 -10.70 0.73 -40.27
N VAL A 118 -9.37 0.87 -40.39
CA VAL A 118 -8.66 0.78 -41.67
C VAL A 118 -8.80 -0.61 -42.29
N VAL A 119 -8.67 -1.68 -41.49
CA VAL A 119 -8.86 -3.06 -41.96
C VAL A 119 -10.31 -3.26 -42.40
N ARG A 120 -11.29 -2.77 -41.63
CA ARG A 120 -12.71 -2.84 -42.02
C ARG A 120 -12.96 -2.18 -43.37
N SER A 121 -12.49 -0.95 -43.56
CA SER A 121 -12.65 -0.22 -44.82
C SER A 121 -11.96 -0.91 -45.99
N SER A 122 -10.80 -1.53 -45.75
CA SER A 122 -10.10 -2.32 -46.77
C SER A 122 -10.90 -3.56 -47.18
N LEU A 123 -11.52 -4.26 -46.23
CA LEU A 123 -12.38 -5.41 -46.50
C LEU A 123 -13.68 -5.01 -47.21
N GLU A 124 -14.31 -3.92 -46.78
CA GLU A 124 -15.50 -3.33 -47.45
C GLU A 124 -15.20 -2.93 -48.90
N ASN A 125 -14.00 -2.41 -49.18
CA ASN A 125 -13.59 -2.09 -50.55
C ASN A 125 -13.32 -3.36 -51.37
N LEU A 126 -12.70 -4.37 -50.76
CA LEU A 126 -12.41 -5.65 -51.43
C LEU A 126 -13.71 -6.40 -51.79
N SER A 127 -14.71 -6.38 -50.91
CA SER A 127 -16.01 -7.02 -51.15
C SER A 127 -16.79 -6.40 -52.32
N MET A 128 -16.51 -5.14 -52.65
CA MET A 128 -17.09 -4.46 -53.81
C MET A 128 -16.41 -4.84 -55.15
N HIS A 129 -15.18 -5.34 -55.13
CA HIS A 129 -14.37 -5.58 -56.34
C HIS A 129 -14.10 -7.06 -56.63
N GLU A 130 -14.29 -7.96 -55.66
CA GLU A 130 -13.94 -9.38 -55.78
C GLU A 130 -15.20 -10.26 -55.99
N ASN A 131 -15.28 -10.96 -57.13
CA ASN A 131 -16.43 -11.80 -57.54
C ASN A 131 -16.18 -13.31 -57.39
N ASN A 132 -15.16 -13.73 -56.64
CA ASN A 132 -14.87 -15.16 -56.43
C ASN A 132 -15.67 -15.71 -55.24
N GLU A 133 -16.52 -16.73 -55.48
CA GLU A 133 -17.31 -17.40 -54.44
C GLU A 133 -16.45 -18.01 -53.32
N GLU A 134 -15.23 -18.46 -53.63
CA GLU A 134 -14.32 -19.04 -52.63
C GLU A 134 -13.71 -17.97 -51.72
N SER A 135 -13.39 -16.79 -52.27
CA SER A 135 -12.91 -15.61 -51.51
C SER A 135 -14.01 -15.02 -50.62
N ALA A 136 -15.27 -15.05 -51.07
CA ALA A 136 -16.40 -14.46 -50.35
C ALA A 136 -16.58 -15.02 -48.93
N VAL A 137 -16.36 -16.33 -48.75
CA VAL A 137 -16.46 -16.99 -47.44
C VAL A 137 -15.37 -16.50 -46.48
N TYR A 138 -14.15 -16.26 -46.97
CA TYR A 138 -13.07 -15.72 -46.13
C TYR A 138 -13.29 -14.25 -45.79
N LEU A 139 -13.86 -13.49 -46.72
CA LEU A 139 -14.17 -12.07 -46.54
C LEU A 139 -15.26 -11.86 -45.50
N GLU A 140 -16.35 -12.63 -45.58
CA GLU A 140 -17.42 -12.61 -44.56
C GLU A 140 -16.87 -12.96 -43.17
N ARG A 141 -16.00 -13.99 -43.08
CA ARG A 141 -15.34 -14.34 -41.81
C ARG A 141 -14.43 -13.23 -41.28
N ALA A 142 -13.70 -12.55 -42.15
CA ALA A 142 -12.83 -11.44 -41.77
C ALA A 142 -13.63 -10.23 -41.28
N GLU A 143 -14.73 -9.89 -41.96
CA GLU A 143 -15.66 -8.84 -41.54
C GLU A 143 -16.29 -9.16 -40.17
N GLU A 144 -16.74 -10.40 -39.97
CA GLU A 144 -17.28 -10.84 -38.67
C GLU A 144 -16.22 -10.74 -37.56
N GLY A 145 -14.98 -11.17 -37.85
CA GLY A 145 -13.85 -11.04 -36.93
C GLY A 145 -13.58 -9.61 -36.51
N ILE A 146 -13.54 -8.67 -37.47
CA ILE A 146 -13.34 -7.24 -37.23
C ILE A 146 -14.51 -6.63 -36.46
N LYS A 147 -15.75 -7.05 -36.73
CA LYS A 147 -16.94 -6.62 -35.98
C LYS A 147 -16.87 -7.07 -34.52
N ARG A 148 -16.48 -8.32 -34.27
CA ARG A 148 -16.28 -8.85 -32.91
C ARG A 148 -15.15 -8.12 -32.17
N LEU A 149 -14.02 -7.84 -32.82
CA LEU A 149 -12.92 -7.07 -32.24
C LEU A 149 -13.37 -5.66 -31.84
N ASN A 150 -14.10 -4.96 -32.71
CA ASN A 150 -14.66 -3.64 -32.39
C ASN A 150 -15.57 -3.67 -31.16
N LEU A 151 -16.42 -4.68 -31.03
CA LEU A 151 -17.31 -4.84 -29.88
C LEU A 151 -16.51 -5.05 -28.58
N ILE A 152 -15.49 -5.91 -28.60
CA ILE A 152 -14.62 -6.15 -27.45
C ILE A 152 -13.90 -4.87 -27.04
N LEU A 153 -13.30 -4.14 -27.99
CA LEU A 153 -12.58 -2.90 -27.70
C LEU A 153 -13.51 -1.82 -27.12
N THR A 154 -14.74 -1.73 -27.62
CA THR A 154 -15.76 -0.79 -27.13
C THR A 154 -16.15 -1.14 -25.69
N ASN A 155 -16.51 -2.40 -25.44
CA ASN A 155 -16.90 -2.86 -24.09
C ASN A 155 -15.78 -2.66 -23.08
N MET A 156 -14.53 -2.93 -23.47
CA MET A 156 -13.35 -2.74 -22.61
C MET A 156 -13.10 -1.27 -22.27
N SER A 157 -13.26 -0.36 -23.25
CA SER A 157 -13.12 1.09 -23.04
C SER A 157 -14.23 1.64 -22.13
N GLU A 158 -15.48 1.24 -22.37
CA GLU A 158 -16.63 1.66 -21.57
C GLU A 158 -16.55 1.14 -20.13
N ALA A 159 -16.15 -0.12 -19.94
CA ALA A 159 -15.94 -0.70 -18.60
C ALA A 159 -14.87 0.08 -17.82
N THR A 160 -13.73 0.37 -18.45
CA THR A 160 -12.64 1.16 -17.83
C THR A 160 -13.12 2.56 -17.45
N ARG A 161 -13.89 3.21 -18.33
CA ARG A 161 -14.44 4.56 -18.08
C ARG A 161 -15.45 4.55 -16.94
N LEU A 162 -16.31 3.54 -16.88
CA LEU A 162 -17.30 3.38 -15.82
C LEU A 162 -16.63 3.14 -14.47
N GLU A 163 -15.60 2.27 -14.41
CA GLU A 163 -14.79 2.08 -13.20
C GLU A 163 -14.16 3.39 -12.73
N GLN A 164 -13.59 4.19 -13.64
CA GLN A 164 -13.00 5.48 -13.29
C GLN A 164 -14.05 6.48 -12.76
N MET A 165 -15.24 6.53 -13.36
CA MET A 165 -16.35 7.38 -12.89
C MET A 165 -16.85 6.98 -11.51
N LEU A 166 -16.90 5.67 -11.21
CA LEU A 166 -17.25 5.18 -9.89
C LEU A 166 -16.20 5.51 -8.83
N GLN A 167 -14.92 5.60 -9.22
CA GLN A 167 -13.85 5.98 -8.31
C GLN A 167 -13.86 7.48 -7.96
N THR A 168 -14.16 8.35 -8.94
CA THR A 168 -14.14 9.81 -8.73
C THR A 168 -15.45 10.39 -8.22
N SER A 169 -16.55 9.62 -8.27
CA SER A 169 -17.84 10.07 -7.73
C SER A 169 -17.81 10.12 -6.20
N GLU A 170 -18.26 11.23 -5.64
CA GLU A 170 -18.54 11.32 -4.21
C GLU A 170 -19.72 10.39 -3.86
N LYS A 171 -19.55 9.60 -2.81
CA LYS A 171 -20.63 8.75 -2.30
C LYS A 171 -21.62 9.61 -1.52
N GLU A 172 -22.84 9.73 -2.03
CA GLU A 172 -23.94 10.38 -1.33
C GLU A 172 -24.93 9.38 -0.73
N LYS A 173 -25.63 9.79 0.33
CA LYS A 173 -26.72 8.99 0.89
C LYS A 173 -27.96 9.20 0.04
N ILE A 174 -28.46 8.12 -0.55
CA ILE A 174 -29.65 8.11 -1.40
C ILE A 174 -30.78 7.32 -0.74
N GLU A 175 -32.00 7.85 -0.84
CA GLU A 175 -33.22 7.15 -0.48
C GLU A 175 -33.56 6.11 -1.56
N LEU A 176 -33.38 4.83 -1.23
CA LEU A 176 -33.61 3.71 -2.15
C LEU A 176 -35.02 3.70 -2.75
N ASN A 177 -36.01 4.15 -1.99
CA ASN A 177 -37.41 4.18 -2.44
C ASN A 177 -37.60 5.18 -3.62
N GLU A 178 -36.92 6.32 -3.57
CA GLU A 178 -36.99 7.34 -4.62
C GLU A 178 -36.30 6.86 -5.92
N VAL A 179 -35.16 6.19 -5.78
CA VAL A 179 -34.41 5.60 -6.92
C VAL A 179 -35.23 4.52 -7.63
N VAL A 180 -35.84 3.61 -6.86
CA VAL A 180 -36.66 2.52 -7.43
C VAL A 180 -37.89 3.07 -8.14
N HIS A 181 -38.58 4.06 -7.56
CA HIS A 181 -39.72 4.69 -8.24
C HIS A 181 -39.31 5.45 -9.51
N GLY A 182 -38.15 6.10 -9.51
CA GLY A 182 -37.59 6.76 -10.70
C GLY A 182 -37.25 5.80 -11.85
N CYS A 183 -36.79 4.57 -11.55
CA CYS A 183 -36.46 3.58 -12.58
C CYS A 183 -37.67 2.89 -13.21
N VAL A 184 -38.83 2.87 -12.54
CA VAL A 184 -40.06 2.22 -13.04
C VAL A 184 -40.98 3.20 -13.78
N GLY A 185 -40.77 4.51 -13.61
CA GLY A 185 -41.56 5.57 -14.26
C GLY A 185 -40.99 6.09 -15.58
N GLY A 186 -39.84 5.59 -16.04
CA GLY A 186 -39.16 5.98 -17.28
C GLY A 186 -39.28 4.95 -18.40
#